data_AF-A0A7W1CDT5-F1
#
_entry.id   AF-A0A7W1CDT5-F1
#
_cell.length_a   1.000
_cell.length_b   1.000
_cell.length_c   1.000
_cell.angle_alpha   90.00
_cell.angle_beta   90.00
_cell.angle_gamma   90.00
#
_symmetry.space_group_name_H-M   'P 1'
#
loop_
_entity.id
_entity.type
_entity.pdbx_description
1 polymer ?
#
loop_
_entity_poly.entity_id
_entity_poly.type
_entity_poly.pdbx_seq_one_letter_code
_entity_poly.pdbx_strand_id
1 'polypeptide(L)' 'MKENSDSLDVLKRLKTEVFESSDEKLALALGRPVEEVQNWFGGEEEIDEDAQEKINGIAQERLPE' A
#
# COMPACT_ATOMS: atom_id res chain seq x y z
N MET A 1 11.26 -8.62 13.34
CA MET A 1 10.50 -8.54 12.08
C MET A 1 9.03 -8.29 12.44
N LYS A 2 8.63 -7.01 12.52
CA LYS A 2 7.23 -6.57 12.74
C LYS A 2 6.78 -5.52 11.73
N GLU A 3 7.71 -4.92 10.97
CA GLU A 3 7.45 -3.80 10.07
C GLU A 3 6.56 -4.16 8.87
N ASN A 4 6.68 -5.36 8.30
CA ASN A 4 5.86 -5.76 7.13
C ASN A 4 4.35 -5.85 7.43
N SER A 5 3.95 -6.16 8.68
CA SER A 5 2.53 -6.27 9.04
C SER A 5 1.86 -4.90 9.09
N ASP A 6 2.56 -3.89 9.60
CA ASP A 6 2.01 -2.54 9.79
C ASP A 6 1.81 -1.84 8.43
N SER A 7 2.76 -1.98 7.50
CA SER A 7 2.65 -1.41 6.15
C SER A 7 1.54 -2.06 5.34
N LEU A 8 1.33 -3.38 5.45
CA LEU A 8 0.26 -4.07 4.75
C LEU A 8 -1.13 -3.61 5.25
N ASP A 9 -1.27 -3.36 6.55
CA ASP A 9 -2.54 -2.90 7.12
C ASP A 9 -2.83 -1.44 6.74
N VAL A 10 -1.82 -0.57 6.70
CA VAL A 10 -1.96 0.78 6.14
C VAL A 10 -2.31 0.74 4.65
N LEU A 11 -1.68 -0.14 3.88
CA LEU A 11 -1.95 -0.33 2.45
C LEU A 11 -3.40 -0.78 2.21
N LYS A 12 -3.93 -1.70 3.03
CA LYS A 12 -5.34 -2.12 2.99
C LYS A 12 -6.28 -0.94 3.26
N ARG A 13 -5.98 -0.12 4.28
CA ARG A 13 -6.79 1.06 4.60
C ARG A 13 -6.79 2.07 3.46
N LEU A 14 -5.62 2.37 2.89
CA LEU A 14 -5.51 3.22 1.70
C LEU A 14 -6.36 2.68 0.54
N LYS A 15 -6.25 1.38 0.25
CA LYS A 15 -7.05 0.72 -0.78
C LYS A 15 -8.54 0.97 -0.54
N THR A 16 -9.04 0.72 0.66
CA THR A 16 -10.48 0.79 0.95
C THR A 16 -11.01 2.21 1.12
N GLU A 17 -10.29 3.07 1.83
CA GLU A 17 -10.75 4.39 2.27
C GLU A 17 -10.45 5.50 1.25
N VAL A 18 -9.33 5.39 0.51
CA VAL A 18 -8.84 6.45 -0.38
C VAL A 18 -9.00 6.06 -1.86
N PHE A 19 -8.79 4.80 -2.19
CA PHE A 19 -8.72 4.33 -3.58
C PHE A 19 -9.91 3.47 -4.02
N GLU A 20 -11.03 3.53 -3.30
CA GLU A 20 -12.30 2.89 -3.67
C GLU A 20 -12.15 1.37 -3.94
N SER A 21 -11.27 0.71 -3.19
CA SER A 21 -10.90 -0.69 -3.36
C SER A 21 -10.25 -1.07 -4.70
N SER A 22 -9.72 -0.11 -5.45
CA SER A 22 -9.07 -0.32 -6.75
C SER A 22 -7.54 -0.49 -6.61
N ASP A 23 -7.04 -1.66 -7.01
CA ASP A 23 -5.60 -1.93 -7.07
C ASP A 23 -4.89 -1.05 -8.10
N GLU A 24 -5.54 -0.75 -9.23
CA GLU A 24 -4.98 0.11 -10.27
C GLU A 24 -4.75 1.55 -9.78
N LYS A 25 -5.72 2.12 -9.05
CA LYS A 25 -5.60 3.48 -8.51
C LYS A 25 -4.53 3.56 -7.43
N LEU A 26 -4.47 2.55 -6.57
CA LEU A 26 -3.46 2.45 -5.52
C LEU A 26 -2.06 2.29 -6.13
N ALA A 27 -1.89 1.38 -7.10
CA ALA A 27 -0.64 1.17 -7.81
C ALA A 27 -0.16 2.43 -8.54
N LEU A 28 -1.08 3.16 -9.18
CA LEU A 28 -0.76 4.44 -9.82
C LEU A 28 -0.26 5.48 -8.80
N ALA A 29 -0.90 5.59 -7.63
CA ALA A 29 -0.47 6.51 -6.58
C ALA A 29 0.89 6.13 -5.99
N LEU A 30 1.15 4.83 -5.84
CA LEU A 30 2.43 4.29 -5.41
C LEU A 30 3.49 4.33 -6.52
N GLY A 31 3.13 4.61 -7.77
CA GLY A 31 4.05 4.54 -8.91
C GLY A 31 4.68 3.16 -9.06
N ARG A 32 3.89 2.11 -8.78
CA ARG A 32 4.27 0.71 -8.85
C ARG A 32 3.40 -0.04 -9.86
N PRO A 33 3.85 -1.18 -10.40
CA PRO A 33 3.00 -2.10 -11.16
C PRO A 33 1.82 -2.60 -10.31
N VAL A 34 0.68 -2.81 -10.96
CA VAL A 34 -0.51 -3.37 -10.29
C VAL A 34 -0.27 -4.80 -9.81
N GLU A 35 0.51 -5.60 -10.55
CA GLU A 35 0.87 -6.97 -10.16
C GLU A 35 1.69 -6.97 -8.86
N GLU A 36 2.65 -6.04 -8.70
CA GLU A 36 3.46 -5.91 -7.47
C GLU A 36 2.56 -5.63 -6.25
N VAL A 37 1.61 -4.70 -6.39
CA VAL A 37 0.63 -4.39 -5.33
C VAL A 37 -0.26 -5.59 -5.01
N GLN A 38 -0.67 -6.36 -6.02
CA GLN A 38 -1.45 -7.59 -5.82
C GLN A 38 -0.64 -8.67 -5.11
N ASN A 39 0.63 -8.85 -5.47
CA ASN A 39 1.55 -9.80 -4.84
C ASN A 39 1.76 -9.47 -3.35
N TRP A 40 1.82 -8.19 -2.98
CA TRP A 40 1.87 -7.77 -1.57
C TRP A 40 0.60 -8.15 -0.80
N PHE A 41 -0.58 -7.96 -1.40
CA PHE A 41 -1.84 -8.39 -0.77
C PHE A 41 -1.97 -9.91 -0.69
N GLY A 42 -1.42 -10.63 -1.67
CA GLY A 42 -1.37 -12.09 -1.71
C GLY A 42 -0.31 -12.72 -0.78
N GLY A 43 0.67 -11.91 -0.32
CA GLY A 43 1.83 -12.40 0.43
C GLY A 43 2.84 -13.16 -0.44
N GLU A 44 2.78 -12.99 -1.76
CA GLU A 44 3.72 -13.58 -2.73
C GLU A 44 5.02 -12.76 -2.80
N GLU A 45 4.93 -11.46 -2.47
CA GLU A 45 6.07 -10.55 -2.34
C GLU A 45 5.99 -9.74 -1.04
N GLU A 46 7.16 -9.37 -0.50
CA GLU A 46 7.25 -8.46 0.63
C GLU A 46 7.25 -7.00 0.16
N ILE A 47 6.76 -6.09 1.00
CA ILE A 47 6.80 -4.66 0.74
C ILE A 47 8.21 -4.16 1.05
N ASP A 48 8.93 -3.71 0.02
CA ASP A 48 10.28 -3.15 0.16
C ASP A 48 10.30 -1.80 0.90
N GLU A 49 11.48 -1.35 1.36
CA GLU A 49 11.62 -0.13 2.15
C GLU A 49 11.14 1.14 1.42
N ASP A 50 11.35 1.26 0.11
CA ASP A 50 10.90 2.41 -0.71
C ASP A 50 9.36 2.42 -0.84
N ALA A 51 8.77 1.24 -1.03
CA ALA A 51 7.32 1.08 -1.00
C ALA A 51 6.74 1.42 0.38
N GLN A 52 7.39 1.01 1.48
CA GLN A 52 6.95 1.33 2.84
C GLN A 52 6.95 2.85 3.11
N GLU A 53 8.03 3.55 2.75
CA GLU A 53 8.10 5.02 2.88
C GLU A 53 6.98 5.71 2.10
N LYS A 54 6.69 5.23 0.90
CA LYS A 54 5.66 5.81 0.04
C LYS A 54 4.25 5.54 0.55
N ILE A 55 3.97 4.33 1.02
CA ILE A 55 2.71 3.95 1.67
C ILE A 55 2.47 4.88 2.87
N ASN A 56 3.48 5.06 3.72
CA ASN A 56 3.39 5.92 4.90
C ASN A 56 3.19 7.39 4.52
N GLY A 57 3.88 7.90 3.49
CA GLY A 57 3.68 9.26 3.00
C GLY A 57 2.25 9.52 2.50
N ILE A 58 1.73 8.62 1.66
CA ILE A 58 0.34 8.73 1.17
C ILE A 58 -0.66 8.61 2.31
N ALA A 59 -0.42 7.71 3.27
CA ALA A 59 -1.26 7.55 4.45
C ALA A 59 -1.34 8.84 5.27
N GLN A 60 -0.20 9.48 5.54
CA GLN A 60 -0.17 10.77 6.27
C GLN A 60 -0.91 11.89 5.52
N GLU A 61 -0.87 11.89 4.19
CA GLU A 61 -1.52 12.91 3.38
C GLU A 61 -3.03 12.69 3.20
N ARG A 62 -3.49 11.43 3.19
CA ARG A 62 -4.83 11.08 2.68
C ARG A 62 -5.70 10.27 3.62
N LEU A 63 -5.15 9.59 4.62
CA LEU A 63 -5.97 8.94 5.64
C LEU A 63 -6.35 9.96 6.72
N PRO A 64 -7.62 10.02 7.13
CA PRO A 64 -8.02 10.80 8.29
C PRO A 64 -7.42 10.19 9.57
N GLU A 65 -7.05 11.05 10.53
CA GLU A 65 -6.61 10.66 11.88
C GLU A 65 -7.64 9.79 12.62
#